data_AF-A0A6M0S723-F1
#
_entry.id   AF-A0A6M0S723-F1
#
_cell.length_a   1.000
_cell.length_b   1.000
_cell.length_c   1.000
_cell.angle_alpha   90.00
_cell.angle_beta   90.00
_cell.angle_gamma   90.00
#
_symmetry.space_group_name_H-M   'P 1'
#
loop_
_entity.id
_entity.type
_entity.pdbx_description
1 polymer ?
#
loop_
_entity_poly.entity_id
_entity_poly.type
_entity_poly.pdbx_seq_one_letter_code
_entity_poly.pdbx_strand_id
1 'polypeptide(L)'
;MPLVRPVQAEELVCPDEFEGIELSEDQQVQLLALEEQLDDRIESIMPATPESEAQLEQLEQTFEQQVSSMLSPEQEQQVGQLNAWVDESVASVAPELEIEEDPALSADQEAALDMIAEEYDRNFQSILTPEQQQQVEVLEEQLDAEVEATMPEPNAEQAASIEAAEAEYEQAVLQVLTPEQLQQIETNLAACAVNEF
;
A
#
# COMPACT_ATOMS: atom_id res chain seq x y z
N MET A 1 -22.47 -30.11 -41.90
CA MET A 1 -21.63 -29.29 -41.01
C MET A 1 -22.49 -28.87 -39.83
N PRO A 2 -22.33 -29.43 -38.63
CA PRO A 2 -23.01 -28.92 -37.45
C PRO A 2 -22.26 -27.67 -36.97
N LEU A 3 -22.99 -26.57 -36.87
CA LEU A 3 -22.57 -25.35 -36.19
C LEU A 3 -22.46 -25.67 -34.69
N VAL A 4 -21.24 -25.89 -34.23
CA VAL A 4 -20.92 -25.91 -32.80
C VAL A 4 -21.03 -24.47 -32.33
N ARG A 5 -22.04 -24.17 -31.52
CA ARG A 5 -22.06 -22.94 -30.72
C ARG A 5 -20.90 -23.04 -29.72
N PRO A 6 -19.98 -22.08 -29.65
CA PRO A 6 -19.07 -22.03 -28.53
C PRO A 6 -19.92 -21.73 -27.28
N VAL A 7 -19.87 -22.64 -26.31
CA VAL A 7 -20.23 -22.34 -24.94
C VAL A 7 -19.20 -21.30 -24.50
N GLN A 8 -19.63 -20.07 -24.26
CA GLN A 8 -18.80 -19.13 -23.52
C GLN A 8 -18.59 -19.78 -22.15
N ALA A 9 -17.35 -20.13 -21.84
CA ALA A 9 -16.96 -20.29 -20.45
C ALA A 9 -17.14 -18.89 -19.86
N GLU A 10 -18.23 -18.66 -19.13
CA GLU A 10 -18.25 -17.60 -18.14
C GLU A 10 -17.07 -17.92 -17.22
N GLU A 11 -16.03 -17.08 -17.26
CA GLU A 11 -15.03 -17.07 -16.19
C GLU A 11 -15.82 -16.88 -14.90
N LEU A 12 -15.91 -17.94 -14.10
CA LEU A 12 -16.47 -17.89 -12.76
C LEU A 12 -15.47 -17.11 -11.92
N VAL A 13 -15.60 -15.78 -11.97
CA VAL A 13 -14.83 -14.88 -11.12
C VAL A 13 -15.36 -15.09 -9.70
N CYS A 14 -14.51 -15.65 -8.87
CA CYS A 14 -14.70 -15.68 -7.43
C CYS A 14 -14.88 -14.23 -6.95
N PRO A 15 -16.00 -13.89 -6.29
CA PRO A 15 -16.14 -12.56 -5.74
C PRO A 15 -15.06 -12.33 -4.68
N ASP A 16 -14.57 -11.10 -4.60
CA ASP A 16 -13.73 -10.69 -3.47
C ASP A 16 -14.50 -10.89 -2.16
N GLU A 17 -13.79 -11.19 -1.06
CA GLU A 17 -14.41 -11.44 0.25
C GLU A 17 -15.39 -10.33 0.64
N PHE A 18 -15.02 -9.08 0.36
CA PHE A 18 -15.81 -7.90 0.70
C PHE A 18 -16.61 -7.34 -0.48
N GLU A 19 -16.72 -8.06 -1.60
CA GLU A 19 -17.49 -7.60 -2.75
C GLU A 19 -18.96 -7.36 -2.38
N GLY A 20 -19.43 -6.14 -2.67
CA GLY A 20 -20.80 -5.71 -2.41
C GLY A 20 -21.10 -5.36 -0.95
N ILE A 21 -20.09 -5.33 -0.07
CA ILE A 21 -20.22 -4.84 1.30
C ILE A 21 -20.12 -3.30 1.31
N GLU A 22 -21.24 -2.63 1.53
CA GLU A 22 -21.26 -1.18 1.77
C GLU A 22 -21.07 -0.89 3.26
N LEU A 23 -20.02 -0.16 3.62
CA LEU A 23 -19.75 0.28 4.98
C LEU A 23 -20.34 1.67 5.23
N SER A 24 -21.01 1.88 6.37
CA SER A 24 -21.37 3.23 6.79
C SER A 24 -20.12 4.05 7.16
N GLU A 25 -20.22 5.38 7.15
CA GLU A 25 -19.14 6.27 7.62
C GLU A 25 -18.68 5.89 9.04
N ASP A 26 -19.62 5.62 9.95
CA ASP A 26 -19.31 5.18 11.31
C ASP A 26 -18.58 3.83 11.36
N GLN A 27 -18.84 2.91 10.42
CA GLN A 27 -18.13 1.64 10.33
C GLN A 27 -16.72 1.84 9.78
N GLN A 28 -16.56 2.67 8.74
CA GLN A 28 -15.26 2.98 8.15
C GLN A 28 -14.32 3.59 9.20
N VAL A 29 -14.79 4.58 9.96
CA VAL A 29 -14.01 5.20 11.05
C VAL A 29 -13.64 4.18 12.14
N GLN A 30 -14.55 3.26 12.48
CA GLN A 30 -14.25 2.22 13.47
C GLN A 30 -13.23 1.20 12.97
N LEU A 31 -13.28 0.83 11.69
CA LEU A 31 -12.33 -0.12 11.10
C LEU A 31 -10.93 0.50 10.96
N LEU A 32 -10.84 1.75 10.52
CA LEU A 32 -9.57 2.50 10.48
C LEU A 32 -8.92 2.58 11.87
N ALA A 33 -9.72 2.90 12.90
CA ALA A 33 -9.20 2.95 14.27
C ALA A 33 -8.79 1.58 14.84
N LEU A 34 -9.32 0.48 14.30
CA LEU A 34 -8.89 -0.88 14.67
C LEU A 34 -7.60 -1.27 13.95
N GLU A 35 -7.43 -0.83 12.71
CA GLU A 35 -6.22 -1.02 11.90
C GLU A 35 -5.04 -0.28 12.52
N GLU A 36 -5.20 1.00 12.84
CA GLU A 36 -4.20 1.79 13.58
C GLU A 36 -3.78 1.11 14.90
N GLN A 37 -4.73 0.54 15.64
CA GLN A 37 -4.43 -0.21 16.87
C GLN A 37 -3.68 -1.52 16.62
N LEU A 38 -3.91 -2.19 15.49
CA LEU A 38 -3.17 -3.38 15.11
C LEU A 38 -1.73 -3.00 14.75
N ASP A 39 -1.55 -1.95 13.96
CA ASP A 39 -0.26 -1.44 13.54
C ASP A 39 0.61 -1.02 14.74
N ASP A 40 0.06 -0.19 15.64
CA ASP A 40 0.69 0.19 16.91
C ASP A 40 1.15 -1.05 17.72
N ARG A 41 0.31 -2.10 17.72
CA ARG A 41 0.59 -3.32 18.47
C ARG A 41 1.69 -4.13 17.80
N ILE A 42 1.67 -4.26 16.48
CA ILE A 42 2.73 -4.93 15.72
C ILE A 42 4.06 -4.17 15.89
N GLU A 43 4.06 -2.85 15.80
CA GLU A 43 5.25 -2.02 16.03
C GLU A 43 5.79 -2.23 17.46
N SER A 44 4.92 -2.32 18.46
CA SER A 44 5.35 -2.60 19.84
C SER A 44 6.01 -3.98 20.03
N ILE A 45 5.64 -4.96 19.20
CA ILE A 45 6.18 -6.33 19.22
C ILE A 45 7.51 -6.38 18.46
N MET A 46 7.61 -5.63 17.35
CA MET A 46 8.76 -5.54 16.48
C MET A 46 9.11 -4.08 16.18
N PRO A 47 9.68 -3.36 17.16
CA PRO A 47 10.04 -1.98 16.93
C PRO A 47 11.16 -1.91 15.91
N ALA A 48 11.08 -0.94 15.01
CA ALA A 48 12.21 -0.56 14.18
C ALA A 48 13.39 -0.24 15.11
N THR A 49 14.57 -0.70 14.73
CA THR A 49 15.80 -0.38 15.46
C THR A 49 16.45 0.84 14.81
N PRO A 50 17.17 1.68 15.58
CA PRO A 50 17.94 2.77 14.99
C PRO A 50 18.97 2.30 13.95
N GLU A 51 19.37 1.03 14.03
CA GLU A 51 20.27 0.42 13.05
C GLU A 51 19.53 0.08 11.74
N SER A 52 18.31 -0.47 11.80
CA SER A 52 17.50 -0.74 10.61
C SER A 52 17.03 0.55 9.96
N GLU A 53 16.60 1.55 10.73
CA GLU A 53 16.24 2.88 10.21
C GLU A 53 17.40 3.51 9.44
N ALA A 54 18.59 3.55 10.05
CA ALA A 54 19.78 4.11 9.39
C ALA A 54 20.20 3.32 8.13
N GLN A 55 19.95 2.01 8.09
CA GLN A 55 20.19 1.20 6.90
C GLN A 55 19.19 1.53 5.80
N LEU A 56 17.89 1.63 6.12
CA LEU A 56 16.85 2.01 5.16
C LEU A 56 17.10 3.41 4.58
N GLU A 57 17.42 4.40 5.42
CA GLU A 57 17.82 5.75 4.96
C GLU A 57 19.04 5.70 4.01
N GLN A 58 20.00 4.82 4.29
CA GLN A 58 21.17 4.66 3.45
C GLN A 58 20.82 4.02 2.09
N LEU A 59 19.90 3.05 2.08
CA LEU A 59 19.41 2.42 0.86
C LEU A 59 18.69 3.44 -0.03
N GLU A 60 17.80 4.23 0.55
CA GLU A 60 17.08 5.31 -0.13
C GLU A 60 18.05 6.33 -0.73
N GLN A 61 18.98 6.87 0.06
CA GLN A 61 20.00 7.81 -0.44
C GLN A 61 20.86 7.21 -1.56
N THR A 62 21.12 5.90 -1.49
CA THR A 62 21.89 5.20 -2.51
C THR A 62 21.09 5.08 -3.81
N PHE A 63 19.81 4.73 -3.71
CA PHE A 63 18.89 4.70 -4.84
C PHE A 63 18.78 6.08 -5.51
N GLU A 64 18.52 7.14 -4.74
CA GLU A 64 18.42 8.51 -5.25
C GLU A 64 19.70 8.96 -5.97
N GLN A 65 20.87 8.63 -5.43
CA GLN A 65 22.15 8.93 -6.06
C GLN A 65 22.34 8.18 -7.38
N GLN A 66 21.94 6.91 -7.44
CA GLN A 66 22.01 6.13 -8.67
C GLN A 66 21.07 6.72 -9.73
N VAL A 67 19.86 7.10 -9.32
CA VAL A 67 18.89 7.79 -10.17
C VAL A 67 19.45 9.12 -10.66
N SER A 68 19.90 10.01 -9.78
CA SER A 68 20.48 11.30 -10.20
C SER A 68 21.68 11.11 -11.15
N SER A 69 22.53 10.11 -10.92
CA SER A 69 23.73 9.88 -11.75
C SER A 69 23.42 9.52 -13.21
N MET A 70 22.22 9.01 -13.50
CA MET A 70 21.80 8.67 -14.86
C MET A 70 21.12 9.83 -15.59
N LEU A 71 20.77 10.92 -14.90
CA LEU A 71 20.07 12.07 -15.47
C LEU A 71 21.03 13.04 -16.16
N SER A 72 20.55 13.68 -17.23
CA SER A 72 21.22 14.86 -17.78
C SER A 72 20.99 16.09 -16.88
N PRO A 73 21.83 17.14 -16.96
CA PRO A 73 21.61 18.38 -16.20
C PRO A 73 20.23 19.01 -16.45
N GLU A 74 19.72 18.91 -17.67
CA GLU A 74 18.37 19.37 -18.01
C GLU A 74 17.28 18.51 -17.36
N GLN A 75 17.46 17.19 -17.29
CA GLN A 75 16.54 16.28 -16.60
C GLN A 75 16.57 16.52 -15.09
N GLU A 76 17.75 16.70 -14.48
CA GLU A 76 17.86 17.08 -13.06
C GLU A 76 17.11 18.38 -12.75
N GLN A 77 17.19 19.37 -13.65
CA GLN A 77 16.43 20.61 -13.48
C GLN A 77 14.91 20.39 -13.58
N GLN A 78 14.44 19.44 -14.38
CA GLN A 78 13.03 19.10 -14.50
C GLN A 78 12.54 18.34 -13.27
N VAL A 79 13.32 17.36 -12.79
CA VAL A 79 13.03 16.64 -11.54
C VAL A 79 12.99 17.60 -10.36
N GLY A 80 13.93 18.54 -10.25
CA GLY A 80 13.90 19.55 -9.19
C GLY A 80 12.67 20.46 -9.22
N GLN A 81 12.11 20.75 -10.40
CA GLN A 81 10.83 21.48 -10.52
C GLN A 81 9.64 20.61 -10.13
N LEU A 82 9.69 19.32 -10.47
CA LEU A 82 8.65 18.36 -10.10
C LEU A 82 8.61 18.15 -8.58
N ASN A 83 9.77 17.99 -7.93
CA ASN A 83 9.86 17.88 -6.47
C ASN A 83 9.29 19.13 -5.77
N ALA A 84 9.67 20.33 -6.24
CA ALA A 84 9.13 21.56 -5.68
C ALA A 84 7.60 21.70 -5.87
N TRP A 85 7.05 21.14 -6.96
CA TRP A 85 5.60 21.09 -7.17
C TRP A 85 4.91 20.11 -6.20
N VAL A 86 5.51 18.94 -5.94
CA VAL A 86 4.99 17.98 -4.95
C VAL A 86 4.99 18.62 -3.57
N ASP A 87 6.11 19.22 -3.15
CA ASP A 87 6.23 19.88 -1.84
C ASP A 87 5.10 20.92 -1.64
N GLU A 88 4.85 21.77 -2.65
CA GLU A 88 3.77 22.77 -2.60
C GLU A 88 2.37 22.12 -2.60
N SER A 89 2.19 21.04 -3.36
CA SER A 89 0.91 20.35 -3.48
C SER A 89 0.54 19.61 -2.20
N VAL A 90 1.49 18.88 -1.61
CA VAL A 90 1.32 18.18 -0.34
C VAL A 90 1.05 19.18 0.78
N ALA A 91 1.85 20.25 0.90
CA ALA A 91 1.63 21.30 1.90
C ALA A 91 0.26 21.99 1.77
N SER A 92 -0.29 22.07 0.56
CA SER A 92 -1.63 22.61 0.34
C SER A 92 -2.77 21.64 0.70
N VAL A 93 -2.54 20.32 0.60
CA VAL A 93 -3.55 19.28 0.83
C VAL A 93 -3.56 18.85 2.30
N ALA A 94 -2.39 18.61 2.85
CA ALA A 94 -2.18 18.10 4.21
C ALA A 94 -1.07 18.91 4.90
N PRO A 95 -1.33 20.19 5.24
CA PRO A 95 -0.36 21.03 5.95
C PRO A 95 0.05 20.46 7.32
N GLU A 96 -0.75 19.56 7.89
CA GLU A 96 -0.46 18.87 9.14
C GLU A 96 0.78 17.97 9.05
N LEU A 97 1.10 17.43 7.86
CA LEU A 97 2.30 16.62 7.61
C LEU A 97 3.60 17.41 7.80
N GLU A 98 3.57 18.75 7.78
CA GLU A 98 4.75 19.58 8.09
C GLU A 98 5.02 19.68 9.60
N ILE A 99 4.08 19.26 10.44
CA ILE A 99 4.05 19.56 11.88
C ILE A 99 4.06 18.28 12.71
N GLU A 100 3.40 17.23 12.23
CA GLU A 100 3.20 15.96 12.91
C GLU A 100 3.70 14.81 12.02
N GLU A 101 4.34 13.81 12.62
CA GLU A 101 4.97 12.67 11.92
C GLU A 101 3.92 11.71 11.33
N ASP A 102 2.74 11.65 11.94
CA ASP A 102 1.60 10.84 11.49
C ASP A 102 0.26 11.51 11.86
N PRO A 103 -0.17 12.54 11.12
CA PRO A 103 -1.43 13.21 11.38
C PRO A 103 -2.59 12.37 10.85
N ALA A 104 -3.69 12.29 11.61
CA ALA A 104 -4.93 11.70 11.11
C ALA A 104 -5.48 12.50 9.92
N LEU A 105 -5.33 11.96 8.71
CA LEU A 105 -5.83 12.56 7.48
C LEU A 105 -7.32 12.23 7.27
N SER A 106 -8.02 13.09 6.55
CA SER A 106 -9.37 12.76 6.06
C SER A 106 -9.28 11.96 4.75
N ALA A 107 -10.32 11.16 4.47
CA ALA A 107 -10.40 10.39 3.21
C ALA A 107 -10.25 11.27 1.94
N ASP A 108 -10.72 12.52 1.99
CA ASP A 108 -10.55 13.48 0.87
C ASP A 108 -9.08 13.93 0.73
N GLN A 109 -8.33 14.03 1.84
CA GLN A 109 -6.90 14.37 1.82
C GLN A 109 -6.06 13.20 1.34
N GLU A 110 -6.31 11.99 1.85
CA GLU A 110 -5.66 10.76 1.39
C GLU A 110 -5.83 10.58 -0.12
N ALA A 111 -7.07 10.62 -0.61
CA ALA A 111 -7.35 10.52 -2.05
C ALA A 111 -6.67 11.62 -2.87
N ALA A 112 -6.50 12.82 -2.31
CA ALA A 112 -5.78 13.90 -2.98
C ALA A 112 -4.26 13.68 -3.00
N LEU A 113 -3.68 13.14 -1.93
CA LEU A 113 -2.27 12.75 -1.87
C LEU A 113 -1.97 11.61 -2.84
N ASP A 114 -2.84 10.61 -2.94
CA ASP A 114 -2.73 9.52 -3.91
C ASP A 114 -2.68 10.06 -5.35
N MET A 115 -3.57 11.00 -5.68
CA MET A 115 -3.55 11.64 -7.01
C MET A 115 -2.24 12.42 -7.26
N ILE A 116 -1.69 13.07 -6.23
CA ILE A 116 -0.40 13.78 -6.34
C ILE A 116 0.73 12.79 -6.59
N ALA A 117 0.75 11.66 -5.87
CA ALA A 117 1.75 10.60 -6.05
C ALA A 117 1.68 9.99 -7.47
N GLU A 118 0.48 9.62 -7.95
CA GLU A 118 0.31 9.11 -9.31
C GLU A 118 0.74 10.12 -10.38
N GLU A 119 0.47 11.41 -10.16
CA GLU A 119 0.89 12.47 -11.07
C GLU A 119 2.40 12.70 -11.02
N TYR A 120 3.02 12.61 -9.85
CA TYR A 120 4.48 12.64 -9.69
C TYR A 120 5.13 11.53 -10.52
N ASP A 121 4.73 10.28 -10.31
CA ASP A 121 5.30 9.12 -11.00
C ASP A 121 5.17 9.24 -12.51
N ARG A 122 3.98 9.63 -12.99
CA ARG A 122 3.73 9.83 -14.42
C ARG A 122 4.62 10.92 -15.01
N ASN A 123 4.76 12.04 -14.31
CA ASN A 123 5.57 13.16 -14.76
C ASN A 123 7.07 12.83 -14.71
N PHE A 124 7.52 12.15 -13.66
CA PHE A 124 8.88 11.66 -13.50
C PHE A 124 9.24 10.71 -14.65
N GLN A 125 8.42 9.69 -14.90
CA GLN A 125 8.56 8.77 -16.03
C GLN A 125 8.65 9.52 -17.37
N SER A 126 7.88 10.61 -17.55
CA SER A 126 7.90 11.41 -18.79
C SER A 126 9.20 12.20 -19.02
N ILE A 127 9.96 12.49 -17.97
CA ILE A 127 11.28 13.15 -18.03
C ILE A 127 12.34 12.16 -18.53
N LEU A 128 12.18 10.88 -18.19
CA LEU A 128 13.13 9.83 -18.51
C LEU A 128 13.02 9.36 -19.97
N THR A 129 14.14 8.90 -20.50
CA THR A 129 14.14 8.09 -21.73
C THR A 129 13.65 6.67 -21.43
N PRO A 130 13.14 5.90 -22.41
CA PRO A 130 12.72 4.52 -22.17
C PRO A 130 13.81 3.62 -21.58
N GLU A 131 15.08 3.87 -21.92
CA GLU A 131 16.22 3.12 -21.37
C GLU A 131 16.51 3.51 -19.91
N GLN A 132 16.27 4.77 -19.52
CA GLN A 132 16.36 5.21 -18.13
C GLN A 132 15.17 4.68 -17.31
N GLN A 133 13.95 4.66 -17.86
CA GLN A 133 12.78 4.09 -17.19
C GLN A 133 13.03 2.63 -16.80
N GLN A 134 13.50 1.82 -17.75
CA GLN A 134 13.84 0.42 -17.47
C GLN A 134 14.98 0.27 -16.44
N GLN A 135 15.93 1.22 -16.41
CA GLN A 135 16.98 1.21 -15.38
C GLN A 135 16.40 1.55 -14.01
N VAL A 136 15.50 2.53 -13.91
CA VAL A 136 14.80 2.86 -12.67
C VAL A 136 14.01 1.67 -12.16
N GLU A 137 13.21 1.00 -13.00
CA GLU A 137 12.45 -0.21 -12.62
C GLU A 137 13.37 -1.30 -12.02
N VAL A 138 14.53 -1.53 -12.63
CA VAL A 138 15.52 -2.50 -12.12
C VAL A 138 16.16 -2.06 -10.81
N LEU A 139 16.30 -0.76 -10.57
CA LEU A 139 16.81 -0.21 -9.31
C LEU A 139 15.75 -0.27 -8.22
N GLU A 140 14.47 -0.04 -8.55
CA GLU A 140 13.33 -0.20 -7.63
C GLU A 140 13.22 -1.66 -7.18
N GLU A 141 13.25 -2.61 -8.11
CA GLU A 141 13.25 -4.06 -7.77
C GLU A 141 14.42 -4.46 -6.86
N GLN A 142 15.59 -3.81 -7.03
CA GLN A 142 16.75 -4.05 -6.17
C GLN A 142 16.56 -3.42 -4.78
N LEU A 143 16.05 -2.19 -4.74
CA LEU A 143 15.76 -1.50 -3.49
C LEU A 143 14.76 -2.30 -2.66
N ASP A 144 13.67 -2.77 -3.27
CA ASP A 144 12.64 -3.58 -2.60
C ASP A 144 13.25 -4.85 -1.98
N ALA A 145 14.10 -5.56 -2.72
CA ALA A 145 14.77 -6.75 -2.22
C ALA A 145 15.78 -6.44 -1.08
N GLU A 146 16.46 -5.29 -1.12
CA GLU A 146 17.38 -4.86 -0.08
C GLU A 146 16.65 -4.35 1.18
N VAL A 147 15.51 -3.69 1.01
CA VAL A 147 14.60 -3.30 2.10
C VAL A 147 14.07 -4.55 2.79
N GLU A 148 13.53 -5.51 2.04
CA GLU A 148 13.04 -6.78 2.59
C GLU A 148 14.13 -7.53 3.36
N ALA A 149 15.37 -7.56 2.85
CA ALA A 149 16.49 -8.19 3.53
C ALA A 149 16.98 -7.44 4.78
N THR A 150 16.74 -6.12 4.84
CA THR A 150 17.06 -5.27 6.01
C THR A 150 16.03 -5.43 7.12
N MET A 151 14.77 -5.69 6.75
CA MET A 151 13.67 -5.86 7.70
C MET A 151 13.83 -7.18 8.47
N PRO A 152 13.88 -7.15 9.81
CA PRO A 152 14.03 -8.36 10.60
C PRO A 152 12.76 -9.23 10.53
N GLU A 153 12.93 -10.53 10.27
CA GLU A 153 11.83 -11.48 10.43
C GLU A 153 11.46 -11.65 11.92
N PRO A 154 10.16 -11.77 12.25
CA PRO A 154 9.74 -12.06 13.61
C PRO A 154 10.30 -13.40 14.07
N ASN A 155 10.88 -13.41 15.28
CA ASN A 155 11.18 -14.68 15.93
C ASN A 155 9.88 -15.41 16.32
N ALA A 156 9.97 -16.69 16.71
CA ALA A 156 8.78 -17.50 16.99
C ALA A 156 7.84 -16.93 18.08
N GLU A 157 8.36 -16.20 19.06
CA GLU A 157 7.54 -15.54 20.10
C GLU A 157 6.86 -14.28 19.56
N GLN A 158 7.58 -13.49 18.75
CA GLN A 158 7.02 -12.31 18.07
C GLN A 158 5.95 -12.73 17.07
N ALA A 159 6.21 -13.74 16.23
CA ALA A 159 5.24 -14.26 15.27
C ALA A 159 3.95 -14.74 15.95
N ALA A 160 4.07 -15.49 17.06
CA ALA A 160 2.90 -15.91 17.83
C ALA A 160 2.13 -14.74 18.47
N SER A 161 2.83 -13.65 18.81
CA SER A 161 2.20 -12.45 19.37
C SER A 161 1.51 -11.61 18.29
N ILE A 162 2.07 -11.55 17.09
CA ILE A 162 1.46 -10.92 15.90
C ILE A 162 0.19 -11.70 15.51
N GLU A 163 0.27 -13.03 15.36
CA GLU A 163 -0.89 -13.87 15.05
C GLU A 163 -2.02 -13.70 16.08
N ALA A 164 -1.68 -13.56 17.36
CA ALA A 164 -2.66 -13.28 18.40
C ALA A 164 -3.27 -11.88 18.28
N ALA A 165 -2.50 -10.86 17.90
CA ALA A 165 -2.99 -9.51 17.66
C ALA A 165 -3.92 -9.45 16.44
N GLU A 166 -3.54 -10.09 15.34
CA GLU A 166 -4.34 -10.23 14.12
C GLU A 166 -5.68 -10.95 14.42
N ALA A 167 -5.65 -12.07 15.16
CA ALA A 167 -6.87 -12.79 15.53
C ALA A 167 -7.81 -11.98 16.45
N GLU A 168 -7.27 -11.08 17.27
CA GLU A 168 -8.05 -10.14 18.07
C GLU A 168 -8.65 -9.03 17.20
N TYR A 169 -7.87 -8.49 16.26
CA TYR A 169 -8.33 -7.51 15.27
C TYR A 169 -9.47 -8.08 14.41
N GLU A 170 -9.30 -9.26 13.83
CA GLU A 170 -10.34 -9.94 13.04
C GLU A 170 -11.64 -10.09 13.84
N GLN A 171 -11.56 -10.52 15.11
CA GLN A 171 -12.74 -10.61 15.96
C GLN A 171 -13.41 -9.26 16.21
N ALA A 172 -12.63 -8.19 16.36
CA ALA A 172 -13.14 -6.84 16.54
C ALA A 172 -13.83 -6.32 15.26
N VAL A 173 -13.23 -6.53 14.09
CA VAL A 173 -13.81 -6.22 12.78
C VAL A 173 -15.17 -6.88 12.62
N LEU A 174 -15.28 -8.17 12.97
CA LEU A 174 -16.55 -8.91 12.89
C LEU A 174 -17.65 -8.34 13.81
N GLN A 175 -17.31 -7.62 14.88
CA GLN A 175 -18.29 -6.94 15.74
C GLN A 175 -18.78 -5.61 15.17
N VAL A 176 -18.01 -4.97 14.28
CA VAL A 176 -18.37 -3.72 13.61
C VAL A 176 -19.37 -3.96 12.48
N LEU A 177 -19.29 -5.13 11.84
CA LEU A 177 -20.15 -5.50 10.72
C LEU A 177 -21.56 -5.93 11.17
N THR A 178 -22.56 -5.69 10.31
CA THR A 178 -23.93 -6.14 10.54
C THR A 178 -24.06 -7.63 10.25
N PRO A 179 -25.07 -8.32 10.82
CA PRO A 179 -25.34 -9.72 10.49
C PRO A 179 -25.56 -9.96 8.99
N GLU A 180 -26.18 -9.01 8.28
CA GLU A 180 -26.34 -9.10 6.83
C GLU A 180 -25.00 -9.00 6.09
N GLN A 181 -24.11 -8.09 6.49
CA GLN A 181 -22.77 -7.96 5.91
C GLN A 181 -21.94 -9.23 6.16
N LEU A 182 -21.97 -9.76 7.37
CA LEU A 182 -21.30 -11.02 7.72
C LEU A 182 -21.80 -12.21 6.88
N GLN A 183 -23.12 -12.32 6.70
CA GLN A 183 -23.70 -13.37 5.87
C GLN A 183 -23.27 -13.25 4.40
N GLN A 184 -23.11 -12.03 3.90
CA GLN A 184 -22.64 -11.80 2.54
C GLN A 184 -21.17 -12.18 2.38
N ILE A 185 -20.30 -11.84 3.34
CA ILE A 185 -18.90 -12.28 3.39
C ILE A 185 -18.81 -13.81 3.40
N GLU A 186 -19.57 -14.49 4.26
CA GLU A 186 -19.64 -15.96 4.31
C GLU A 186 -20.08 -16.55 2.96
N THR A 187 -21.00 -15.87 2.26
CA THR A 187 -21.47 -16.28 0.94
C THR A 187 -20.39 -16.12 -0.12
N ASN A 188 -19.64 -15.01 -0.10
CA ASN A 188 -18.52 -14.75 -1.01
C ASN A 188 -17.41 -15.80 -0.81
N LEU A 189 -16.99 -16.04 0.44
CA LEU A 189 -16.00 -17.07 0.78
C LEU A 189 -16.46 -18.48 0.37
N ALA A 190 -17.73 -18.82 0.58
CA ALA A 190 -18.28 -20.11 0.18
C ALA A 190 -18.37 -20.25 -1.35
N ALA A 191 -18.65 -19.17 -2.09
CA ALA A 191 -18.66 -19.18 -3.55
C ALA A 191 -17.28 -19.51 -4.13
N CYS A 192 -16.20 -19.11 -3.43
CA CYS A 192 -14.82 -19.48 -3.77
C CYS A 192 -14.52 -20.95 -3.45
N ALA A 193 -14.91 -21.45 -2.27
CA ALA A 193 -14.60 -22.81 -1.82
C ALA A 193 -15.32 -23.93 -2.62
N VAL A 194 -16.44 -23.64 -3.28
CA VAL A 194 -17.18 -24.63 -4.10
C VAL A 194 -16.50 -24.89 -5.45
N ASN A 195 -15.50 -24.09 -5.84
CA ASN A 195 -14.80 -24.20 -7.13
C ASN A 195 -13.47 -24.96 -7.08
N GLU A 196 -13.06 -25.50 -5.92
CA GLU A 196 -11.84 -26.31 -5.76
C GLU A 196 -12.07 -27.85 -5.88
N PHE A 197 -13.24 -28.30 -6.34
CA PHE A 197 -13.57 -29.73 -6.52
C PHE A 197 -13.89 -30.15 -7.96
#